data_AF-A0A7C3IRR1-F1
#
_entry.id   AF-A0A7C3IRR1-F1
#
_cell.length_a   1.000
_cell.length_b   1.000
_cell.length_c   1.000
_cell.angle_alpha   90.00
_cell.angle_beta   90.00
_cell.angle_gamma   90.00
#
_symmetry.space_group_name_H-M   'P 1'
#
loop_
_entity.id
_entity.type
_entity.pdbx_description
1 polymer ?
#
loop_
_entity_poly.entity_id
_entity_poly.type
_entity_poly.pdbx_seq_one_letter_code
_entity_poly.pdbx_strand_id
1 'polypeptide(L)'
;MGTLPALKVFEEEISQLKKQVEGIRKKMKAAGPGPASADILNRYVGKRVAFALRNGQEVAATLVEHDRYNCLVETGDGQMVLLKHAIDTVKPLE
;
A
#
# COMPACT_ATOMS: atom_id res chain seq x y z
N MET A 1 -24.38 -46.53 11.11
CA MET A 1 -24.58 -45.25 11.84
C MET A 1 -23.22 -44.62 12.16
N GLY A 2 -22.54 -43.99 11.19
CA GLY A 2 -21.16 -43.50 11.39
C GLY A 2 -20.80 -42.15 10.76
N THR A 3 -21.74 -41.48 10.09
CA THR A 3 -21.47 -40.26 9.30
C THR A 3 -21.71 -38.95 10.06
N LEU A 4 -22.53 -38.97 11.11
CA LEU A 4 -22.87 -37.80 11.94
C LEU A 4 -21.68 -37.17 12.69
N PRO A 5 -20.72 -37.94 13.25
CA PRO A 5 -19.58 -37.34 13.95
C PRO A 5 -18.60 -36.65 12.98
N ALA A 6 -18.36 -37.26 11.82
CA ALA A 6 -17.46 -36.73 10.81
C ALA A 6 -17.96 -35.40 10.22
N LEU A 7 -19.27 -35.28 9.98
CA LEU A 7 -19.89 -34.04 9.50
C LEU A 7 -19.70 -32.86 10.48
N LYS A 8 -19.83 -33.10 11.78
CA LYS A 8 -19.59 -32.05 12.79
C LYS A 8 -18.14 -31.57 12.83
N VAL A 9 -17.19 -32.50 12.69
CA VAL A 9 -15.76 -32.15 12.62
C VAL A 9 -15.48 -31.29 11.38
N PHE A 10 -16.04 -31.65 10.23
CA PHE A 10 -15.91 -30.83 9.01
C PHE A 10 -16.54 -29.43 9.16
N GLU A 11 -17.69 -29.30 9.82
CA GLU A 11 -18.31 -27.99 10.07
C GLU A 11 -17.46 -27.10 10.99
N GLU A 12 -16.81 -27.68 11.99
CA GLU A 12 -15.89 -26.98 12.87
C GLU A 12 -14.62 -26.53 12.13
N GLU A 13 -14.03 -27.39 11.30
CA GLU A 13 -12.86 -27.07 10.46
C GLU A 13 -13.17 -25.95 9.47
N ILE A 14 -14.32 -26.00 8.78
CA ILE A 14 -14.76 -24.93 7.87
C ILE A 14 -14.94 -23.61 8.61
N SER A 15 -15.48 -23.66 9.84
CA SER A 15 -15.67 -22.46 10.67
C SER A 15 -14.35 -21.85 11.11
N GLN A 16 -13.34 -22.68 11.44
CA GLN A 16 -11.99 -22.21 11.75
C GLN A 16 -11.30 -21.61 10.51
N LEU A 17 -11.43 -22.26 9.35
CA LEU A 17 -10.87 -21.77 8.10
C LEU A 17 -11.46 -20.40 7.71
N LYS A 18 -12.77 -20.21 7.87
CA LYS A 18 -13.43 -18.91 7.64
C LYS A 18 -12.86 -17.81 8.54
N LYS A 19 -12.64 -18.10 9.83
CA LYS A 19 -12.02 -17.14 10.78
C LYS A 19 -10.59 -16.78 10.37
N GLN A 20 -9.80 -17.76 9.93
CA GLN A 20 -8.43 -17.52 9.46
C GLN A 20 -8.42 -16.66 8.20
N VAL A 21 -9.28 -16.96 7.22
CA VAL A 21 -9.41 -16.17 5.98
C VAL A 21 -9.83 -14.74 6.28
N GLU A 22 -10.77 -14.53 7.20
CA GLU A 22 -11.19 -13.18 7.60
C GLU A 22 -10.06 -12.41 8.30
N GLY A 23 -9.28 -13.08 9.14
CA GLY A 23 -8.07 -12.53 9.76
C GLY A 23 -7.02 -12.11 8.73
N ILE A 24 -6.77 -12.96 7.73
CA ILE A 24 -5.86 -12.65 6.61
C ILE A 24 -6.38 -11.46 5.80
N ARG A 25 -7.68 -11.43 5.48
CA ARG A 25 -8.29 -10.32 4.73
C ARG A 25 -8.18 -8.99 5.47
N LYS A 26 -8.36 -9.00 6.80
CA LYS A 26 -8.14 -7.81 7.65
C LYS A 26 -6.68 -7.37 7.64
N LYS A 27 -5.73 -8.30 7.76
CA LYS A 27 -4.28 -8.02 7.66
C LYS A 27 -3.90 -7.47 6.28
N MET A 28 -4.44 -8.02 5.20
CA MET A 28 -4.19 -7.52 3.84
C MET A 28 -4.79 -6.14 3.59
N LYS A 29 -5.97 -5.85 4.14
CA LYS A 29 -6.57 -4.51 4.06
C LYS A 29 -5.75 -3.46 4.84
N ALA A 30 -5.11 -3.87 5.94
CA ALA A 30 -4.16 -3.03 6.68
C ALA A 30 -2.80 -2.88 5.97
N ALA A 31 -2.41 -3.86 5.13
CA ALA A 31 -1.15 -3.85 4.39
C ALA A 31 -1.23 -3.16 3.01
N GLY A 32 -2.44 -2.88 2.49
CA GLY A 32 -2.61 -2.00 1.33
C GLY A 32 -2.36 -0.54 1.73
N PRO A 33 -1.82 0.31 0.83
CA PRO A 33 -1.64 1.73 1.13
C PRO A 33 -3.00 2.33 1.49
N GLY A 34 -3.17 2.67 2.76
CA GLY A 34 -4.43 3.15 3.30
C GLY A 34 -4.82 4.51 2.69
N PRO A 35 -6.08 4.93 2.83
CA PRO A 35 -6.55 6.25 2.39
C PRO A 35 -5.67 7.40 2.91
N ALA A 36 -5.08 7.26 4.10
CA ALA A 36 -4.15 8.23 4.68
C ALA A 36 -2.89 8.49 3.82
N SER A 37 -2.39 7.51 3.06
CA SER A 37 -1.24 7.70 2.18
C SER A 37 -1.60 8.52 0.93
N ALA A 38 -2.84 8.37 0.43
CA ALA A 38 -3.36 9.23 -0.63
C ALA A 38 -3.56 10.67 -0.13
N ASP A 39 -4.06 10.84 1.11
CA ASP A 39 -4.23 12.15 1.74
C ASP A 39 -2.90 12.91 1.91
N ILE A 40 -1.81 12.20 2.23
CA ILE A 40 -0.48 12.80 2.36
C ILE A 40 0.03 13.31 1.01
N LEU A 41 -0.06 12.48 -0.05
CA LEU A 41 0.43 12.88 -1.37
C LEU A 41 -0.40 14.01 -1.98
N ASN A 42 -1.71 14.03 -1.76
CA ASN A 42 -2.57 15.14 -2.18
C ASN A 42 -2.11 16.49 -1.58
N ARG A 43 -1.55 16.51 -0.36
CA ARG A 43 -1.02 17.73 0.29
C ARG A 43 0.34 18.18 -0.25
N TYR A 44 1.02 17.31 -0.99
CA TYR A 44 2.35 17.54 -1.53
C TYR A 44 2.35 17.85 -3.03
N VAL A 45 1.21 17.72 -3.71
CA VAL A 45 1.07 18.17 -5.10
C VAL A 45 1.46 19.65 -5.22
N GLY A 46 2.32 19.96 -6.18
CA GLY A 46 2.92 21.28 -6.41
C GLY A 46 4.09 21.63 -5.49
N LYS A 47 4.50 20.75 -4.57
CA LYS A 47 5.60 21.01 -3.62
C LYS A 47 6.82 20.18 -3.96
N ARG A 48 7.99 20.72 -3.58
CA ARG A 48 9.25 19.98 -3.61
C ARG A 48 9.28 18.98 -2.45
N VAL A 49 9.54 17.73 -2.77
CA VAL A 49 9.51 16.59 -1.84
C VAL A 49 10.71 15.67 -2.09
N ALA A 50 11.20 15.06 -1.03
CA ALA A 50 12.14 13.96 -1.06
C ALA A 50 11.38 12.63 -1.02
N PHE A 51 11.60 11.80 -2.05
CA PHE A 51 11.10 10.43 -2.14
C PHE A 51 12.24 9.47 -1.77
N ALA A 52 12.11 8.80 -0.61
CA ALA A 52 13.02 7.73 -0.24
C ALA A 52 12.56 6.42 -0.89
N LEU A 53 13.41 5.84 -1.73
CA LEU A 53 13.15 4.60 -2.46
C LEU A 53 13.68 3.38 -1.68
N ARG A 54 13.06 2.22 -1.92
CA ARG A 54 13.43 0.93 -1.30
C ARG A 54 14.85 0.48 -1.57
N ASN A 55 15.44 0.95 -2.65
CA ASN A 55 16.83 0.66 -3.01
C ASN A 55 17.83 1.56 -2.25
N GLY A 56 17.36 2.40 -1.32
CA GLY A 56 18.16 3.32 -0.54
C GLY A 56 18.48 4.65 -1.23
N GLN A 57 17.99 4.87 -2.46
CA GLN A 57 18.15 6.14 -3.15
C GLN A 57 17.11 7.16 -2.69
N GLU A 58 17.48 8.44 -2.75
CA GLU A 58 16.56 9.54 -2.50
C GLU A 58 16.42 10.39 -3.76
N VAL A 59 15.18 10.70 -4.13
CA VAL A 59 14.86 11.55 -5.28
C VAL A 59 14.21 12.82 -4.76
N ALA A 60 14.88 13.95 -4.93
CA ALA A 60 14.31 15.27 -4.64
C ALA A 60 13.63 15.82 -5.91
N ALA A 61 12.31 15.96 -5.88
CA ALA A 61 11.52 16.37 -7.04
C ALA A 61 10.26 17.14 -6.64
N THR A 62 9.67 17.89 -7.55
CA THR A 62 8.34 18.48 -7.36
C THR A 62 7.28 17.44 -7.71
N LEU A 63 6.33 17.17 -6.81
CA LEU A 63 5.21 16.27 -7.12
C LEU A 63 4.19 17.00 -8.01
N VAL A 64 3.98 16.52 -9.23
CA VAL A 64 3.06 17.14 -10.19
C VAL A 64 1.65 16.56 -10.05
N GLU A 65 1.55 15.24 -10.05
CA GLU A 65 0.29 14.52 -9.88
C GLU A 65 0.57 13.09 -9.40
N HIS A 66 -0.48 12.39 -8.96
CA HIS A 66 -0.35 10.98 -8.64
C HIS A 66 -1.66 10.23 -8.86
N ASP A 67 -1.56 8.96 -9.23
CA ASP A 67 -2.68 8.05 -9.34
C ASP A 67 -2.63 7.00 -8.20
N ARG A 68 -3.27 5.85 -8.37
CA ARG A 68 -3.25 4.77 -7.39
C ARG A 68 -1.87 4.10 -7.23
N TYR A 69 -1.03 4.11 -8.26
CA TYR A 69 0.20 3.32 -8.38
C TYR A 69 1.45 4.15 -8.62
N ASN A 70 1.30 5.37 -9.13
CA ASN A 70 2.37 6.18 -9.69
C ASN A 70 2.32 7.61 -9.15
N CYS A 71 3.48 8.25 -9.12
CA CYS A 71 3.64 9.69 -8.93
C CYS A 71 4.36 10.25 -10.15
N LEU A 72 3.78 11.27 -10.80
CA LEU A 72 4.49 12.08 -11.77
C LEU A 72 5.24 13.17 -11.01
N VAL A 73 6.54 13.25 -11.23
CA VAL A 73 7.42 14.21 -10.55
C VAL A 73 8.26 14.97 -11.57
N GLU A 74 8.64 16.19 -11.22
CA GLU A 74 9.52 17.04 -12.02
C GLU A 74 10.85 17.24 -11.28
N THR A 75 11.95 16.85 -11.92
CA THR A 75 13.33 17.06 -11.45
C THR A 75 14.00 18.16 -12.29
N GLY A 76 15.25 18.49 -11.94
CA GLY A 76 16.05 19.40 -12.77
C GLY A 76 16.33 18.88 -14.18
N ASP A 77 16.23 17.57 -14.40
CA ASP A 77 16.46 16.91 -15.69
C ASP A 77 15.18 16.70 -16.51
N GLY A 78 14.02 17.07 -15.96
CA GLY A 78 12.71 16.95 -16.59
C GLY A 78 11.74 16.07 -15.79
N GLN A 79 10.69 15.60 -16.47
CA GLN A 79 9.64 14.81 -15.85
C GLN A 79 10.03 13.33 -15.74
N MET A 80 9.64 12.71 -14.61
CA MET A 80 9.89 11.31 -14.30
C MET A 80 8.68 10.70 -13.59
N VAL A 81 8.47 9.40 -13.76
CA VAL A 81 7.44 8.63 -13.06
C VAL A 81 8.07 7.78 -11.97
N LEU A 82 7.63 7.95 -10.73
CA LEU A 82 8.01 7.11 -9.59
C LEU A 82 6.88 6.14 -9.24
N LEU A 83 7.22 4.86 -9.09
CA LEU A 83 6.26 3.82 -8.72
C LEU A 83 6.07 3.81 -7.20
N LYS A 84 4.85 3.97 -6.72
CA LYS A 84 4.55 4.05 -5.27
C LYS A 84 4.98 2.82 -4.48
N HIS A 85 5.00 1.65 -5.11
CA HIS A 85 5.47 0.41 -4.46
C HIS A 85 6.99 0.40 -4.24
N ALA A 86 7.74 1.24 -4.96
CA ALA A 86 9.19 1.41 -4.80
C ALA A 86 9.53 2.53 -3.80
N ILE A 87 8.54 3.32 -3.36
CA ILE A 87 8.70 4.41 -2.41
C ILE A 87 8.43 3.90 -0.99
N ASP A 88 9.35 4.16 -0.08
CA ASP A 88 9.18 3.85 1.34
C ASP A 88 8.58 5.04 2.11
N THR A 89 9.14 6.25 1.92
CA THR A 89 8.65 7.46 2.59
C THR A 89 8.72 8.68 1.67
N VAL A 90 7.85 9.66 1.94
CA VAL A 90 7.82 10.96 1.24
C VAL A 90 7.83 12.07 2.27
N LYS A 91 8.73 13.04 2.12
CA LYS A 91 8.89 14.18 3.04
C LYS A 91 8.95 15.49 2.26
N PRO A 92 8.29 16.57 2.72
CA PRO A 92 8.46 17.89 2.13
C PRO A 92 9.89 18.39 2.32
N LEU A 93 10.43 19.06 1.30
CA LEU A 93 11.66 19.83 1.38
C LEU A 93 11.22 21.30 1.49
N GLU A 94 11.48 21.91 2.65
CA GLU A 94 11.13 23.31 2.96
C GLU A 94 11.76 24.31 1.99
#